data_AF-A0A7L3BAC7-F1
#
_entry.id   AF-A0A7L3BAC7-F1
#
_cell.length_a   1.000
_cell.length_b   1.000
_cell.length_c   1.000
_cell.angle_alpha   90.00
_cell.angle_beta   90.00
_cell.angle_gamma   90.00
#
_symmetry.space_group_name_H-M   'P 1'
#
loop_
_entity.id
_entity.type
_entity.pdbx_description
1 polymer ?
#
loop_
_entity_poly.entity_id
_entity_poly.type
_entity_poly.pdbx_seq_one_letter_code
_entity_poly.pdbx_strand_id
1 'polypeptide(L)'
;GKKLGYTFNNRNFHNVSLGQGQEVVAEQALDLAAKEGHWVILQNIHLVAKWLRFLEKKLEHHSEGSHQDFRVFISAEPAPSPDSHIIPQGILENSIKITNEAPTGMHANLHKALDNFNQDTLEMCTRENEFKSILFALCYFHAVVAERRKFGPQGWNCSYPFNTGDLTISVNVLYNYLEASSKVPYDDLRYLFGEIMYGGHITDDWDRRLCKTYLEEFIKPEMLEGELLLAPGFPLPGNMDYNGYHQYIDDALPPESPYLYGLHPNAEIGFLTQASEKLFRTVLEMQPRDSSLGEGGVVTREETVKALLEEMLEKLMDEFNIAELMAKVEERTPYAVVAFQECERMNILTSEIKRSLKELDLGLKGELTMTSEMENLQNALFLDMVPESWIKRAYPSTASLGTWFADLLTRIKELEAWTGDFSLPSSVWLAGFFNPQSFLTAIMQSTARKNGWPLDKMTLQCDVTKKNREDVASPPREGAYVHGLFMEGARWDAQAGIITDARLKVLTPAMPVIFIKAIPADKQDIRSMYPCPVYKTRQRGPTYVWTFNLKTKENPSKWVLAGVALLLQV
;
A
#
# COMPACT_ATOMS: atom_id res chain seq x y z
N GLY A 1 -18.88 -36.27 -0.38
CA GLY A 1 -18.39 -37.07 0.76
C GLY A 1 -19.51 -37.84 1.42
N LYS A 2 -19.92 -37.45 2.64
CA LYS A 2 -20.84 -38.23 3.52
C LYS A 2 -22.14 -38.70 2.86
N LYS A 3 -22.86 -37.83 2.15
CA LYS A 3 -24.12 -38.20 1.44
C LYS A 3 -23.93 -39.24 0.32
N LEU A 4 -22.71 -39.32 -0.25
CA LEU A 4 -22.36 -40.20 -1.36
C LEU A 4 -21.57 -41.44 -0.90
N GLY A 5 -21.44 -41.68 0.42
CA GLY A 5 -20.74 -42.86 0.94
C GLY A 5 -19.21 -42.79 0.92
N TYR A 6 -18.61 -41.67 0.51
CA TYR A 6 -17.16 -41.44 0.60
C TYR A 6 -16.78 -40.94 2.00
N THR A 7 -16.25 -41.84 2.83
CA THR A 7 -15.92 -41.58 4.23
C THR A 7 -14.70 -42.39 4.68
N PHE A 8 -14.00 -41.92 5.71
CA PHE A 8 -12.88 -42.67 6.31
C PHE A 8 -13.30 -44.08 6.77
N ASN A 9 -14.52 -44.23 7.29
CA ASN A 9 -15.05 -45.52 7.75
C ASN A 9 -15.17 -46.53 6.61
N ASN A 10 -15.54 -46.06 5.42
CA ASN A 10 -15.66 -46.90 4.22
C ASN A 10 -14.31 -47.09 3.49
N ARG A 11 -13.21 -46.50 4.01
CA ARG A 11 -11.85 -46.60 3.47
C ARG A 11 -11.70 -46.17 1.99
N ASN A 12 -12.69 -45.46 1.47
CA ASN A 12 -12.74 -44.93 0.11
C ASN A 12 -12.50 -43.41 0.03
N PHE A 13 -12.03 -42.82 1.13
CA PHE A 13 -11.73 -41.41 1.25
C PHE A 13 -10.36 -41.21 1.92
N HIS A 14 -9.48 -40.50 1.24
CA HIS A 14 -8.10 -40.22 1.65
C HIS A 14 -7.94 -38.72 1.79
N ASN A 15 -7.45 -38.25 2.94
CA ASN A 15 -7.16 -36.84 3.17
C ASN A 15 -5.71 -36.70 3.60
N VAL A 16 -4.91 -36.01 2.81
CA VAL A 16 -3.47 -35.85 3.04
C VAL A 16 -3.15 -34.36 3.06
N SER A 17 -2.70 -33.87 4.22
CA SER A 17 -2.17 -32.51 4.35
C SER A 17 -0.68 -32.53 4.01
N LEU A 18 -0.31 -31.84 2.93
CA LEU A 18 1.06 -31.88 2.43
C LEU A 18 1.97 -30.98 3.26
N GLY A 19 3.14 -31.55 3.54
CA GLY A 19 4.26 -30.99 4.28
C GLY A 19 5.46 -31.92 4.06
N GLN A 20 6.55 -31.72 4.80
CA GLN A 20 7.77 -32.49 4.59
C GLN A 20 7.52 -34.01 4.74
N GLY A 21 7.75 -34.78 3.67
CA GLY A 21 7.69 -36.24 3.66
C GLY A 21 6.30 -36.85 3.44
N GLN A 22 5.26 -36.04 3.24
CA GLN A 22 3.89 -36.52 2.99
C GLN A 22 3.62 -36.85 1.51
N GLU A 23 4.56 -36.56 0.62
CA GLU A 23 4.42 -36.74 -0.82
C GLU A 23 4.21 -38.21 -1.19
N VAL A 24 4.95 -39.12 -0.54
CA VAL A 24 4.85 -40.56 -0.78
C VAL A 24 3.48 -41.11 -0.38
N VAL A 25 2.90 -40.59 0.71
CA VAL A 25 1.56 -40.99 1.19
C VAL A 25 0.50 -40.52 0.20
N ALA A 26 0.61 -39.28 -0.28
CA ALA A 26 -0.27 -38.75 -1.32
C ALA A 26 -0.18 -39.57 -2.61
N GLU A 27 1.03 -39.95 -3.02
CA GLU A 27 1.24 -40.78 -4.20
C GLU A 27 0.56 -42.14 -4.11
N GLN A 28 0.71 -42.83 -2.97
CA GLN A 28 0.07 -44.13 -2.74
C GLN A 28 -1.45 -44.01 -2.69
N ALA A 29 -1.97 -42.96 -2.07
CA ALA A 29 -3.40 -42.68 -2.03
C ALA A 29 -3.97 -42.45 -3.44
N LEU A 30 -3.26 -41.71 -4.29
CA LEU A 30 -3.64 -41.48 -5.69
C LEU A 30 -3.67 -42.79 -6.49
N ASP A 31 -2.65 -43.64 -6.37
CA ASP A 31 -2.59 -44.91 -7.12
C ASP A 31 -3.67 -45.89 -6.70
N LEU A 32 -3.97 -45.97 -5.41
CA LEU A 32 -5.07 -46.79 -4.90
C LEU A 32 -6.42 -46.23 -5.36
N ALA A 33 -6.59 -44.91 -5.26
CA ALA A 33 -7.84 -44.26 -5.61
C ALA A 33 -8.16 -44.32 -7.11
N ALA A 34 -7.15 -44.22 -7.97
CA ALA A 34 -7.28 -44.39 -9.41
C ALA A 34 -7.81 -45.78 -9.79
N LYS A 35 -7.40 -46.83 -9.06
CA LYS A 35 -7.83 -48.21 -9.29
C LYS A 35 -9.21 -48.51 -8.72
N GLU A 36 -9.47 -48.08 -7.48
CA GLU A 36 -10.66 -48.47 -6.71
C GLU A 36 -11.80 -47.44 -6.74
N GLY A 37 -11.60 -46.28 -7.39
CA GLY A 37 -12.63 -45.23 -7.48
C GLY A 37 -12.81 -44.42 -6.20
N HIS A 38 -11.72 -44.17 -5.47
CA HIS A 38 -11.76 -43.41 -4.21
C HIS A 38 -11.65 -41.90 -4.41
N TRP A 39 -11.91 -41.14 -3.35
CA TRP A 39 -11.70 -39.70 -3.33
C TRP A 39 -10.44 -39.35 -2.55
N VAL A 40 -9.60 -38.50 -3.12
CA VAL A 40 -8.37 -38.01 -2.50
C VAL A 40 -8.47 -36.49 -2.31
N ILE A 41 -8.21 -36.00 -1.10
CA ILE A 41 -8.00 -34.58 -0.82
C ILE A 41 -6.52 -34.37 -0.52
N LEU A 42 -5.89 -33.51 -1.32
CA LEU A 42 -4.52 -33.03 -1.11
C LEU A 42 -4.60 -31.59 -0.62
N GLN A 43 -4.18 -31.35 0.62
CA GLN A 43 -4.20 -30.01 1.18
C GLN A 43 -2.81 -29.38 1.15
N ASN A 44 -2.75 -28.06 1.00
CA ASN A 44 -1.53 -27.25 1.11
C ASN A 44 -0.45 -27.60 0.07
N ILE A 45 -0.85 -27.87 -1.18
CA ILE A 45 0.11 -28.31 -2.22
C ILE A 45 1.20 -27.27 -2.52
N HIS A 46 0.92 -26.00 -2.25
CA HIS A 46 1.87 -24.89 -2.39
C HIS A 46 3.10 -25.03 -1.47
N LEU A 47 3.04 -25.83 -0.40
CA LEU A 47 4.17 -26.08 0.49
C LEU A 47 5.20 -27.07 -0.08
N VAL A 48 4.86 -27.81 -1.14
CA VAL A 48 5.72 -28.87 -1.73
C VAL A 48 6.08 -28.59 -3.19
N ALA A 49 6.55 -27.37 -3.47
CA ALA A 49 6.82 -26.87 -4.83
C ALA A 49 7.64 -27.82 -5.73
N LYS A 50 8.68 -28.48 -5.19
CA LYS A 50 9.52 -29.41 -5.95
C LYS A 50 8.77 -30.65 -6.43
N TRP A 51 7.75 -31.08 -5.69
CA TRP A 51 6.97 -32.27 -5.98
C TRP A 51 5.85 -32.01 -7.00
N LEU A 52 5.43 -30.76 -7.18
CA LEU A 52 4.28 -30.42 -8.03
C LEU A 52 4.42 -30.90 -9.48
N ARG A 53 5.63 -30.90 -10.05
CA ARG A 53 5.89 -31.46 -11.41
C ARG A 53 5.66 -32.97 -11.48
N PHE A 54 5.90 -33.70 -10.39
CA PHE A 54 5.60 -35.13 -10.31
C PHE A 54 4.11 -35.35 -10.14
N LEU A 55 3.45 -34.55 -9.29
CA LEU A 55 2.00 -34.57 -9.14
C LEU A 55 1.30 -34.32 -10.49
N GLU A 56 1.73 -33.32 -11.27
CA GLU A 56 1.19 -33.02 -12.60
C GLU A 56 1.21 -34.24 -13.52
N LYS A 57 2.38 -34.87 -13.69
CA LYS A 57 2.54 -36.09 -14.49
C LYS A 57 1.67 -37.25 -13.98
N LYS A 58 1.51 -37.35 -12.66
CA LYS A 58 0.71 -38.42 -12.05
C LYS A 58 -0.78 -38.20 -12.27
N LEU A 59 -1.26 -36.97 -12.18
CA LEU A 59 -2.64 -36.60 -12.49
C LEU A 59 -2.93 -36.79 -13.98
N GLU A 60 -2.00 -36.41 -14.86
CA GLU A 60 -2.10 -36.66 -16.30
C GLU A 60 -2.21 -38.15 -16.60
N HIS A 61 -1.32 -38.98 -16.03
CA HIS A 61 -1.39 -40.44 -16.19
C HIS A 61 -2.71 -41.03 -15.69
N HIS A 62 -3.17 -40.61 -14.51
CA HIS A 62 -4.42 -41.10 -13.94
C HIS A 62 -5.67 -40.48 -14.56
N SER A 63 -5.54 -39.48 -15.43
CA SER A 63 -6.69 -38.93 -16.17
C SER A 63 -7.21 -39.90 -17.23
N GLU A 64 -6.35 -40.81 -17.70
CA GLU A 64 -6.68 -41.82 -18.70
C GLU A 64 -6.80 -43.22 -18.07
N GLY A 65 -7.94 -43.88 -18.23
CA GLY A 65 -8.10 -45.30 -17.83
C GLY A 65 -8.32 -45.57 -16.34
N SER A 66 -8.45 -44.53 -15.50
CA SER A 66 -8.83 -44.68 -14.08
C SER A 66 -10.31 -45.00 -13.89
N HIS A 67 -10.65 -45.46 -12.68
CA HIS A 67 -12.03 -45.74 -12.27
C HIS A 67 -12.92 -44.48 -12.39
N GLN A 68 -14.15 -44.63 -12.89
CA GLN A 68 -15.04 -43.50 -13.22
C GLN A 68 -15.39 -42.59 -12.02
N ASP A 69 -15.37 -43.16 -10.82
CA ASP A 69 -15.64 -42.45 -9.56
C ASP A 69 -14.40 -41.79 -8.91
N PHE A 70 -13.21 -42.00 -9.48
CA PHE A 70 -11.98 -41.40 -8.95
C PHE A 70 -12.05 -39.88 -9.00
N ARG A 71 -11.84 -39.22 -7.86
CA ARG A 71 -11.82 -37.75 -7.75
C ARG A 71 -10.65 -37.29 -6.91
N VAL A 72 -9.97 -36.24 -7.37
CA VAL A 72 -8.91 -35.56 -6.61
C VAL A 72 -9.34 -34.13 -6.35
N PHE A 73 -9.30 -33.72 -5.08
CA PHE A 73 -9.53 -32.36 -4.63
C PHE A 73 -8.21 -31.80 -4.13
N ILE A 74 -7.88 -30.60 -4.58
CA ILE A 74 -6.59 -29.97 -4.30
C ILE A 74 -6.86 -28.63 -3.64
N SER A 75 -6.21 -28.35 -2.50
CA SER A 75 -6.18 -27.01 -1.91
C SER A 75 -4.79 -26.39 -2.00
N ALA A 76 -4.76 -25.14 -2.45
CA ALA A 76 -3.57 -24.32 -2.53
C ALA A 76 -3.91 -22.87 -2.18
N GLU A 77 -2.95 -22.14 -1.62
CA GLU A 77 -3.03 -20.69 -1.58
C GLU A 77 -2.59 -20.13 -2.95
N PRO A 78 -3.25 -19.06 -3.43
CA PRO A 78 -2.81 -18.39 -4.64
C PRO A 78 -1.44 -17.76 -4.43
N ALA A 79 -0.62 -17.75 -5.49
CA ALA A 79 0.66 -17.06 -5.44
C ALA A 79 0.46 -15.54 -5.27
N PRO A 80 1.33 -14.86 -4.49
CA PRO A 80 1.20 -13.41 -4.25
C PRO A 80 1.45 -12.57 -5.52
N SER A 81 2.22 -13.11 -6.48
CA SER A 81 2.44 -12.50 -7.80
C SER A 81 2.52 -13.56 -8.91
N PRO A 82 2.28 -13.19 -10.18
CA PRO A 82 2.43 -14.11 -11.32
C PRO A 82 3.83 -14.75 -11.39
N ASP A 83 4.90 -14.00 -11.13
CA ASP A 83 6.29 -14.51 -11.20
C ASP A 83 6.62 -15.50 -10.08
N SER A 84 5.90 -15.42 -8.95
CA SER A 84 6.05 -16.33 -7.82
C SER A 84 5.17 -17.58 -7.93
N HIS A 85 4.47 -17.76 -9.06
CA HIS A 85 3.55 -18.85 -9.23
C HIS A 85 4.28 -20.20 -9.36
N ILE A 86 3.99 -21.11 -8.42
CA ILE A 86 4.67 -22.41 -8.33
C ILE A 86 3.84 -23.59 -8.83
N ILE A 87 2.53 -23.41 -9.05
CA ILE A 87 1.65 -24.50 -9.47
C ILE A 87 1.85 -24.72 -10.98
N PRO A 88 2.15 -25.94 -11.42
CA PRO A 88 2.29 -26.25 -12.84
C PRO A 88 1.03 -25.94 -13.64
N GLN A 89 1.22 -25.42 -14.85
CA GLN A 89 0.14 -25.01 -15.74
C GLN A 89 -0.81 -26.16 -16.08
N GLY A 90 -0.31 -27.37 -16.31
CA GLY A 90 -1.15 -28.52 -16.64
C GLY A 90 -2.10 -28.92 -15.52
N ILE A 91 -1.72 -28.71 -14.25
CA ILE A 91 -2.65 -28.89 -13.11
C ILE A 91 -3.76 -27.85 -13.18
N LEU A 92 -3.44 -26.59 -13.48
CA LEU A 92 -4.42 -25.50 -13.53
C LEU A 92 -5.34 -25.55 -14.75
N GLU A 93 -4.85 -25.98 -15.89
CA GLU A 93 -5.62 -26.09 -17.13
C GLU A 93 -6.59 -27.28 -17.08
N ASN A 94 -6.16 -28.41 -16.53
CA ASN A 94 -6.94 -29.64 -16.47
C ASN A 94 -7.78 -29.81 -15.20
N SER A 95 -7.91 -28.75 -14.38
CA SER A 95 -8.71 -28.78 -13.14
C SER A 95 -9.91 -27.85 -13.18
N ILE A 96 -10.96 -28.25 -12.44
CA ILE A 96 -12.06 -27.35 -12.09
C ILE A 96 -11.59 -26.47 -10.93
N LYS A 97 -11.45 -25.17 -11.20
CA LYS A 97 -10.98 -24.18 -10.23
C LYS A 97 -12.15 -23.60 -9.45
N ILE A 98 -12.09 -23.69 -8.13
CA ILE A 98 -13.05 -23.08 -7.21
C ILE A 98 -12.27 -22.12 -6.32
N THR A 99 -12.62 -20.84 -6.37
CA THR A 99 -12.05 -19.82 -5.49
C THR A 99 -12.97 -19.63 -4.29
N ASN A 100 -12.41 -19.73 -3.09
CA ASN A 100 -13.11 -19.39 -1.85
C ASN A 100 -12.60 -18.04 -1.37
N GLU A 101 -13.39 -17.00 -1.59
CA GLU A 101 -13.08 -15.65 -1.15
C GLU A 101 -13.86 -15.34 0.12
N ALA A 102 -13.24 -14.65 1.07
CA ALA A 102 -13.96 -14.17 2.25
C ALA A 102 -15.06 -13.20 1.79
N PRO A 103 -16.24 -13.20 2.45
CA PRO A 103 -17.26 -12.22 2.15
C PRO A 103 -16.68 -10.81 2.35
N THR A 104 -17.02 -9.89 1.45
CA THR A 104 -16.48 -8.53 1.43
C THR A 104 -17.50 -7.56 2.02
N GLY A 105 -17.00 -6.46 2.60
CA GLY A 105 -17.84 -5.43 3.20
C GLY A 105 -18.02 -5.56 4.70
N MET A 106 -18.42 -4.45 5.33
CA MET A 106 -18.56 -4.32 6.78
C MET A 106 -19.63 -5.24 7.33
N HIS A 107 -20.80 -5.32 6.67
CA HIS A 107 -21.95 -6.10 7.12
C HIS A 107 -21.59 -7.57 7.36
N ALA A 108 -21.08 -8.25 6.33
CA ALA A 108 -20.73 -9.66 6.43
C ALA A 108 -19.55 -9.93 7.38
N ASN A 109 -18.55 -9.04 7.42
CA ASN A 109 -17.40 -9.20 8.32
C ASN A 109 -17.76 -8.95 9.78
N LEU A 110 -18.71 -8.07 10.07
CA LEU A 110 -19.17 -7.81 11.43
C LEU A 110 -19.96 -9.00 11.98
N HIS A 111 -20.86 -9.60 11.19
CA HIS A 111 -21.50 -10.87 11.55
C HIS A 111 -20.47 -11.98 11.76
N LYS A 112 -19.52 -12.13 10.84
CA LYS A 112 -18.45 -13.13 10.94
C LYS A 112 -17.58 -12.93 12.19
N ALA A 113 -17.36 -11.67 12.62
CA ALA A 113 -16.64 -11.37 13.85
C ALA A 113 -17.45 -11.85 15.07
N LEU A 114 -18.75 -11.56 15.11
CA LEU A 114 -19.65 -12.02 16.18
C LEU A 114 -19.84 -13.53 16.21
N ASP A 115 -19.83 -14.22 15.07
CA ASP A 115 -19.97 -15.67 14.96
C ASP A 115 -18.85 -16.47 15.68
N ASN A 116 -17.77 -15.80 16.10
CA ASN A 116 -16.75 -16.41 16.96
C ASN A 116 -17.20 -16.55 18.43
N PHE A 117 -18.35 -16.00 18.77
CA PHE A 117 -18.91 -15.96 20.11
C PHE A 117 -20.33 -16.52 20.14
N ASN A 118 -20.85 -16.77 21.34
CA ASN A 118 -22.20 -17.30 21.55
C ASN A 118 -22.84 -16.64 22.77
N GLN A 119 -24.09 -17.00 23.08
CA GLN A 119 -24.82 -16.44 24.23
C GLN A 119 -24.05 -16.62 25.53
N ASP A 120 -23.49 -17.81 25.77
CA ASP A 120 -22.71 -18.10 26.98
C ASP A 120 -21.49 -17.17 27.12
N THR A 121 -20.86 -16.80 26.02
CA THR A 121 -19.74 -15.84 26.02
C THR A 121 -20.22 -14.45 26.39
N LEU A 122 -21.37 -14.01 25.89
CA LEU A 122 -21.92 -12.68 26.22
C LEU A 122 -22.31 -12.55 27.69
N GLU A 123 -22.68 -13.67 28.33
CA GLU A 123 -23.14 -13.73 29.73
C GLU A 123 -22.04 -14.16 30.71
N MET A 124 -20.81 -14.35 30.24
CA MET A 124 -19.71 -14.86 31.08
C MET A 124 -19.22 -13.86 32.13
N CYS A 125 -19.37 -12.55 31.87
CA CYS A 125 -18.83 -11.48 32.73
C CYS A 125 -19.90 -10.92 33.65
N THR A 126 -19.55 -10.73 34.93
CA THR A 126 -20.40 -10.09 35.94
C THR A 126 -20.78 -8.66 35.59
N ARG A 127 -19.93 -7.98 34.80
CA ARG A 127 -20.12 -6.61 34.30
C ARG A 127 -20.61 -6.64 32.85
N GLU A 128 -21.80 -7.20 32.66
CA GLU A 128 -22.34 -7.48 31.33
C GLU A 128 -22.39 -6.27 30.40
N ASN A 129 -22.80 -5.10 30.90
CA ASN A 129 -22.99 -3.92 30.06
C ASN A 129 -21.65 -3.45 29.48
N GLU A 130 -20.62 -3.33 30.32
CA GLU A 130 -19.28 -2.94 29.89
C GLU A 130 -18.64 -4.00 29.00
N PHE A 131 -18.76 -5.27 29.37
CA PHE A 131 -18.18 -6.38 28.60
C PHE A 131 -18.77 -6.45 27.19
N LYS A 132 -20.10 -6.49 27.07
CA LYS A 132 -20.77 -6.61 25.77
C LYS A 132 -20.57 -5.37 24.89
N SER A 133 -20.56 -4.16 25.48
CA SER A 133 -20.29 -2.92 24.74
C SER A 133 -18.88 -2.92 24.13
N ILE A 134 -17.86 -3.30 24.92
CA ILE A 134 -16.48 -3.35 24.44
C ILE A 134 -16.28 -4.53 23.47
N LEU A 135 -16.91 -5.68 23.70
CA LEU A 135 -16.88 -6.82 22.79
C LEU A 135 -17.44 -6.45 21.41
N PHE A 136 -18.59 -5.76 21.35
CA PHE A 136 -19.16 -5.32 20.08
C PHE A 136 -18.24 -4.31 19.39
N ALA A 137 -17.70 -3.34 20.13
CA ALA A 137 -16.73 -2.38 19.60
C ALA A 137 -15.45 -3.09 19.06
N LEU A 138 -15.00 -4.16 19.71
CA LEU A 138 -13.88 -4.99 19.23
C LEU A 138 -14.24 -5.79 17.98
N CYS A 139 -15.47 -6.30 17.86
CA CYS A 139 -15.93 -6.95 16.63
C CYS A 139 -15.97 -5.96 15.46
N TYR A 140 -16.47 -4.75 15.70
CA TYR A 140 -16.44 -3.66 14.73
C TYR A 140 -15.01 -3.27 14.34
N PHE A 141 -14.14 -3.07 15.33
CA PHE A 141 -12.72 -2.82 15.12
C PHE A 141 -12.06 -3.91 14.28
N HIS A 142 -12.31 -5.19 14.59
CA HIS A 142 -11.79 -6.33 13.84
C HIS A 142 -12.24 -6.31 12.37
N ALA A 143 -13.53 -6.07 12.13
CA ALA A 143 -14.08 -5.93 10.78
C ALA A 143 -13.45 -4.74 10.04
N VAL A 144 -13.25 -3.61 10.71
CA VAL A 144 -12.60 -2.42 10.14
C VAL A 144 -11.16 -2.73 9.74
N VAL A 145 -10.33 -3.26 10.63
CA VAL A 145 -8.90 -3.47 10.33
C VAL A 145 -8.69 -4.49 9.22
N ALA A 146 -9.54 -5.53 9.17
CA ALA A 146 -9.49 -6.57 8.15
C ALA A 146 -9.89 -6.04 6.76
N GLU A 147 -10.99 -5.29 6.66
CA GLU A 147 -11.51 -4.80 5.38
C GLU A 147 -10.79 -3.55 4.88
N ARG A 148 -10.26 -2.72 5.78
CA ARG A 148 -9.59 -1.47 5.42
C ARG A 148 -8.39 -1.66 4.49
N ARG A 149 -7.78 -2.85 4.46
CA ARG A 149 -6.73 -3.23 3.48
C ARG A 149 -7.16 -3.04 2.03
N LYS A 150 -8.46 -3.09 1.72
CA LYS A 150 -8.97 -2.90 0.35
C LYS A 150 -8.68 -1.51 -0.21
N PHE A 151 -8.48 -0.50 0.64
CA PHE A 151 -8.15 0.86 0.23
C PHE A 151 -6.63 1.08 0.02
N GLY A 152 -5.84 0.00 -0.06
CA GLY A 152 -4.41 0.06 -0.30
C GLY A 152 -3.67 0.92 0.73
N PRO A 153 -2.64 1.68 0.32
CA PRO A 153 -1.85 2.54 1.22
C PRO A 153 -2.65 3.60 1.99
N GLN A 154 -3.83 4.02 1.50
CA GLN A 154 -4.70 4.92 2.26
C GLN A 154 -5.36 4.22 3.46
N GLY A 155 -5.60 2.92 3.31
CA GLY A 155 -6.07 2.05 4.38
C GLY A 155 -4.95 1.70 5.36
N TRP A 156 -3.93 1.00 4.86
CA TRP A 156 -2.73 0.56 5.57
C TRP A 156 -1.51 0.68 4.65
N ASN A 157 -0.38 1.21 5.14
CA ASN A 157 0.87 1.26 4.39
C ASN A 157 1.38 -0.15 4.02
N CYS A 158 1.13 -1.14 4.88
CA CYS A 158 1.48 -2.54 4.65
C CYS A 158 0.29 -3.49 4.85
N SER A 159 0.36 -4.67 4.22
CA SER A 159 -0.67 -5.70 4.40
C SER A 159 -0.35 -6.57 5.61
N TYR A 160 -1.24 -6.57 6.61
CA TYR A 160 -1.08 -7.35 7.84
C TYR A 160 -2.04 -8.55 7.91
N PRO A 161 -1.59 -9.70 8.44
CA PRO A 161 -2.38 -10.93 8.50
C PRO A 161 -3.26 -11.00 9.77
N PHE A 162 -4.10 -9.99 10.00
CA PHE A 162 -5.05 -10.01 11.12
C PHE A 162 -6.02 -11.20 10.98
N ASN A 163 -6.26 -11.90 12.08
CA ASN A 163 -7.05 -13.12 12.09
C ASN A 163 -8.01 -13.19 13.29
N THR A 164 -8.94 -14.16 13.28
CA THR A 164 -9.94 -14.33 14.33
C THR A 164 -9.35 -14.73 15.68
N GLY A 165 -8.13 -15.29 15.70
CA GLY A 165 -7.36 -15.51 16.93
C GLY A 165 -7.08 -14.22 17.68
N ASP A 166 -6.73 -13.14 16.97
CA ASP A 166 -6.46 -11.83 17.58
C ASP A 166 -7.72 -11.29 18.30
N LEU A 167 -8.90 -11.43 17.67
CA LEU A 167 -10.19 -11.03 18.23
C LEU A 167 -10.58 -11.87 19.46
N THR A 168 -10.54 -13.20 19.32
CA THR A 168 -10.97 -14.12 20.40
C THR A 168 -10.08 -14.01 21.65
N ILE A 169 -8.76 -13.89 21.47
CA ILE A 169 -7.84 -13.65 22.58
C ILE A 169 -8.09 -12.28 23.23
N SER A 170 -8.36 -11.24 22.42
CA SER A 170 -8.68 -9.90 22.95
C SER A 170 -9.93 -9.92 23.84
N VAL A 171 -10.98 -10.65 23.46
CA VAL A 171 -12.20 -10.80 24.27
C VAL A 171 -11.94 -11.60 25.56
N ASN A 172 -11.10 -12.63 25.52
CA ASN A 172 -10.69 -13.35 26.73
C ASN A 172 -9.90 -12.45 27.69
N VAL A 173 -9.01 -11.61 27.16
CA VAL A 173 -8.26 -10.61 27.94
C VAL A 173 -9.20 -9.57 28.54
N LEU A 174 -10.17 -9.08 27.76
CA LEU A 174 -11.21 -8.17 28.24
C LEU A 174 -11.94 -8.74 29.47
N TYR A 175 -12.40 -9.98 29.39
CA TYR A 175 -13.06 -10.67 30.49
C TYR A 175 -12.20 -10.69 31.76
N ASN A 176 -10.95 -11.16 31.63
CA ASN A 176 -10.04 -11.27 32.76
C ASN A 176 -9.78 -9.92 33.46
N TYR A 177 -9.63 -8.85 32.68
CA TYR A 177 -9.39 -7.51 33.24
C TYR A 177 -10.62 -6.90 33.90
N LEU A 178 -11.81 -7.12 33.35
CA LEU A 178 -13.07 -6.63 33.93
C LEU A 178 -13.44 -7.36 35.23
N GLU A 179 -13.15 -8.65 35.34
CA GLU A 179 -13.34 -9.42 36.59
C GLU A 179 -12.31 -9.05 37.66
N ALA A 180 -11.07 -8.77 37.27
CA ALA A 180 -10.01 -8.41 38.21
C ALA A 180 -10.09 -6.96 38.72
N SER A 181 -10.81 -6.08 38.02
CA SER A 181 -10.77 -4.62 38.26
C SER A 181 -12.14 -4.03 38.55
N SER A 182 -12.24 -3.18 39.58
CA SER A 182 -13.48 -2.48 39.95
C SER A 182 -13.91 -1.39 38.96
N LYS A 183 -12.98 -0.90 38.12
CA LYS A 183 -13.22 0.07 37.05
C LYS A 183 -12.71 -0.50 35.74
N VAL A 184 -13.25 -0.03 34.62
CA VAL A 184 -12.74 -0.42 33.30
C VAL A 184 -11.36 0.22 33.08
N PRO A 185 -10.28 -0.56 32.89
CA PRO A 185 -8.95 -0.03 32.65
C PRO A 185 -8.76 0.26 31.16
N TYR A 186 -9.39 1.33 30.66
CA TYR A 186 -9.43 1.66 29.23
C TYR A 186 -8.04 1.74 28.58
N ASP A 187 -7.08 2.40 29.23
CA ASP A 187 -5.73 2.58 28.66
C ASP A 187 -4.96 1.26 28.58
N ASP A 188 -5.08 0.39 29.59
CA ASP A 188 -4.46 -0.95 29.57
C ASP A 188 -5.09 -1.81 28.48
N LEU A 189 -6.42 -1.81 28.36
CA LEU A 189 -7.13 -2.55 27.31
C LEU A 189 -6.70 -2.08 25.91
N ARG A 190 -6.68 -0.76 25.67
CA ARG A 190 -6.21 -0.19 24.39
C ARG A 190 -4.77 -0.58 24.09
N TYR A 191 -3.90 -0.57 25.10
CA TYR A 191 -2.51 -0.99 24.95
C TYR A 191 -2.40 -2.48 24.59
N LEU A 192 -3.09 -3.36 25.33
CA LEU A 192 -3.08 -4.80 25.07
C LEU A 192 -3.61 -5.13 23.67
N PHE A 193 -4.73 -4.53 23.27
CA PHE A 193 -5.32 -4.78 21.95
C PHE A 193 -4.47 -4.17 20.84
N GLY A 194 -4.04 -2.92 21.00
CA GLY A 194 -3.41 -2.13 19.96
C GLY A 194 -1.92 -2.38 19.77
N GLU A 195 -1.16 -2.57 20.86
CA GLU A 195 0.30 -2.76 20.81
C GLU A 195 0.71 -4.24 20.85
N ILE A 196 -0.08 -5.10 21.51
CA ILE A 196 0.28 -6.52 21.68
C ILE A 196 -0.48 -7.42 20.69
N MET A 197 -1.81 -7.46 20.76
CA MET A 197 -2.61 -8.42 19.97
C MET A 197 -2.56 -8.08 18.48
N TYR A 198 -3.07 -6.90 18.10
CA TYR A 198 -3.03 -6.45 16.71
C TYR A 198 -1.67 -5.81 16.39
N GLY A 199 -1.11 -5.03 17.31
CA GLY A 199 0.19 -4.37 17.15
C GLY A 199 1.38 -5.31 16.97
N GLY A 200 1.28 -6.55 17.44
CA GLY A 200 2.29 -7.59 17.21
C GLY A 200 2.49 -7.93 15.73
N HIS A 201 1.48 -7.70 14.89
CA HIS A 201 1.59 -7.87 13.42
C HIS A 201 2.12 -6.62 12.71
N ILE A 202 2.01 -5.44 13.35
CA ILE A 202 2.21 -4.14 12.71
C ILE A 202 3.68 -3.70 12.81
N THR A 203 4.29 -3.56 11.65
CA THR A 203 5.71 -3.20 11.48
C THR A 203 5.95 -1.73 11.14
N ASP A 204 4.96 -1.01 10.60
CA ASP A 204 5.07 0.40 10.22
C ASP A 204 4.53 1.30 11.35
N ASP A 205 5.29 2.35 11.70
CA ASP A 205 4.94 3.23 12.83
C ASP A 205 3.66 4.05 12.56
N TRP A 206 3.38 4.41 11.31
CA TRP A 206 2.17 5.15 10.95
C TRP A 206 0.93 4.26 10.99
N ASP A 207 1.07 3.02 10.54
CA ASP A 207 0.03 2.00 10.68
C ASP A 207 -0.21 1.67 12.16
N ARG A 208 0.84 1.61 12.98
CA ARG A 208 0.71 1.41 14.44
C ARG A 208 -0.05 2.57 15.09
N ARG A 209 0.28 3.81 14.71
CA ARG A 209 -0.47 5.01 15.13
C ARG A 209 -1.95 4.90 14.73
N LEU A 210 -2.24 4.47 13.50
CA LEU A 210 -3.62 4.28 13.03
C LEU A 210 -4.38 3.24 13.87
N CYS A 211 -3.79 2.07 14.11
CA CYS A 211 -4.36 1.02 14.94
C CYS A 211 -4.71 1.53 16.34
N LYS A 212 -3.77 2.23 16.98
CA LYS A 212 -3.98 2.83 18.30
C LYS A 212 -5.11 3.85 18.29
N THR A 213 -5.16 4.73 17.30
CA THR A 213 -6.20 5.76 17.20
C THR A 213 -7.60 5.17 17.05
N TYR A 214 -7.77 4.05 16.35
CA TYR A 214 -9.07 3.36 16.34
C TYR A 214 -9.54 2.97 17.74
N LEU A 215 -8.65 2.36 18.53
CA LEU A 215 -8.99 1.91 19.88
C LEU A 215 -9.22 3.09 20.82
N GLU A 216 -8.49 4.19 20.65
CA GLU A 216 -8.73 5.45 21.37
C GLU A 216 -10.14 6.01 21.07
N GLU A 217 -10.60 5.95 19.82
CA GLU A 217 -11.91 6.45 19.42
C GLU A 217 -13.08 5.49 19.74
N PHE A 218 -12.86 4.18 19.66
CA PHE A 218 -13.91 3.18 19.86
C PHE A 218 -14.07 2.70 21.30
N ILE A 219 -13.00 2.62 22.08
CA ILE A 219 -13.02 2.08 23.44
C ILE A 219 -12.71 3.22 24.38
N LYS A 220 -13.71 3.98 24.84
CA LYS A 220 -13.53 5.17 25.69
C LYS A 220 -14.65 5.30 26.71
N PRO A 221 -14.44 6.00 27.85
CA PRO A 221 -15.43 6.10 28.93
C PRO A 221 -16.83 6.52 28.45
N GLU A 222 -16.89 7.42 27.48
CA GLU A 222 -18.10 7.97 26.87
C GLU A 222 -18.96 6.91 26.17
N MET A 223 -18.41 5.74 25.86
CA MET A 223 -19.15 4.66 25.21
C MET A 223 -20.30 4.11 26.06
N LEU A 224 -20.19 4.22 27.39
CA LEU A 224 -21.22 3.77 28.32
C LEU A 224 -22.32 4.82 28.54
N GLU A 225 -22.13 6.03 28.02
CA GLU A 225 -23.11 7.13 28.11
C GLU A 225 -24.16 7.04 26.98
N GLY A 226 -23.98 6.12 26.02
CA GLY A 226 -24.94 5.85 24.94
C GLY A 226 -24.85 6.79 23.73
N GLU A 227 -23.87 7.69 23.70
CA GLU A 227 -23.71 8.70 22.64
C GLU A 227 -22.64 8.33 21.59
N LEU A 228 -21.93 7.21 21.77
CA LEU A 228 -20.83 6.84 20.88
C LEU A 228 -21.34 6.32 19.53
N LEU A 229 -20.87 6.93 18.45
CA LEU A 229 -21.00 6.44 17.09
C LEU A 229 -19.72 5.71 16.66
N LEU A 230 -19.84 4.46 16.24
CA LEU A 230 -18.73 3.69 15.64
C LEU A 230 -18.42 4.16 14.21
N ALA A 231 -19.45 4.61 13.50
CA ALA A 231 -19.36 5.30 12.23
C ALA A 231 -20.52 6.29 12.08
N PRO A 232 -20.45 7.25 11.12
CA PRO A 232 -21.58 8.13 10.83
C PRO A 232 -22.87 7.35 10.57
N GLY A 233 -23.87 7.51 11.44
CA GLY A 233 -25.15 6.81 11.35
C GLY A 233 -25.17 5.40 11.96
N PHE A 234 -24.10 4.96 12.63
CA PHE A 234 -24.03 3.66 13.30
C PHE A 234 -23.64 3.83 14.78
N PRO A 235 -24.63 3.92 15.70
CA PRO A 235 -24.36 3.99 17.13
C PRO A 235 -23.79 2.69 17.68
N LEU A 236 -23.13 2.75 18.82
CA LEU A 236 -22.82 1.55 19.59
C LEU A 236 -24.14 0.98 20.16
N PRO A 237 -24.47 -0.31 19.93
CA PRO A 237 -25.66 -0.89 20.51
C PRO A 237 -25.54 -0.99 22.04
N GLY A 238 -26.68 -0.91 22.72
CA GLY A 238 -26.76 -1.23 24.15
C GLY A 238 -26.66 -2.73 24.41
N ASN A 239 -26.91 -3.12 25.67
CA ASN A 239 -26.90 -4.53 26.07
C ASN A 239 -28.01 -5.32 25.36
N MET A 240 -27.63 -6.23 24.46
CA MET A 240 -28.51 -7.15 23.72
C MET A 240 -28.04 -8.61 23.90
N ASP A 241 -28.90 -9.56 23.54
CA ASP A 241 -28.54 -10.97 23.38
C ASP A 241 -27.87 -11.22 22.03
N TYR A 242 -27.34 -12.43 21.82
CA TYR A 242 -26.58 -12.79 20.61
C TYR A 242 -27.41 -12.53 19.34
N ASN A 243 -28.65 -13.00 19.29
CA ASN A 243 -29.52 -12.78 18.14
C ASN A 243 -29.89 -11.30 17.97
N GLY A 244 -30.07 -10.56 19.07
CA GLY A 244 -30.31 -9.12 19.05
C GLY A 244 -29.17 -8.34 18.41
N TYR A 245 -27.90 -8.70 18.65
CA TYR A 245 -26.78 -8.06 17.96
C TYR A 245 -26.77 -8.32 16.46
N HIS A 246 -27.08 -9.55 16.02
CA HIS A 246 -27.20 -9.84 14.58
C HIS A 246 -28.34 -9.02 13.95
N GLN A 247 -29.51 -9.00 14.57
CA GLN A 247 -30.64 -8.19 14.09
C GLN A 247 -30.31 -6.70 14.06
N TYR A 248 -29.59 -6.20 15.07
CA TYR A 248 -29.14 -4.82 15.10
C TYR A 248 -28.22 -4.46 13.93
N ILE A 249 -27.31 -5.37 13.54
CA ILE A 249 -26.45 -5.16 12.36
C ILE A 249 -27.29 -5.08 11.09
N ASP A 250 -28.27 -5.97 10.93
CA ASP A 250 -29.16 -5.99 9.76
C ASP A 250 -30.01 -4.72 9.64
N ASP A 251 -30.49 -4.18 10.77
CA ASP A 251 -31.41 -3.05 10.79
C ASP A 251 -30.71 -1.68 10.82
N ALA A 252 -29.59 -1.57 11.55
CA ALA A 252 -28.97 -0.29 11.87
C ALA A 252 -27.69 0.00 11.09
N LEU A 253 -26.98 -1.00 10.54
CA LEU A 253 -25.74 -0.76 9.83
C LEU A 253 -26.02 0.01 8.52
N PRO A 254 -25.39 1.18 8.29
CA PRO A 254 -25.54 1.91 7.05
C PRO A 254 -25.04 1.11 5.84
N PRO A 255 -25.48 1.48 4.62
CA PRO A 255 -24.93 0.92 3.40
C PRO A 255 -23.40 1.03 3.35
N GLU A 256 -22.77 0.02 2.75
CA GLU A 256 -21.33 -0.06 2.57
C GLU A 256 -20.76 1.25 2.03
N SER A 257 -19.83 1.85 2.78
CA SER A 257 -19.17 3.09 2.38
C SER A 257 -17.83 3.26 3.09
N PRO A 258 -16.89 4.05 2.54
CA PRO A 258 -15.62 4.34 3.19
C PRO A 258 -15.75 4.93 4.61
N TYR A 259 -16.88 5.59 4.91
CA TYR A 259 -17.14 6.15 6.24
C TYR A 259 -17.19 5.09 7.34
N LEU A 260 -17.63 3.86 7.04
CA LEU A 260 -17.62 2.75 8.01
C LEU A 260 -16.20 2.43 8.48
N TYR A 261 -15.20 2.74 7.67
CA TYR A 261 -13.79 2.56 7.99
C TYR A 261 -13.11 3.86 8.41
N GLY A 262 -13.85 4.95 8.67
CA GLY A 262 -13.27 6.25 8.99
C GLY A 262 -12.60 6.97 7.82
N LEU A 263 -12.82 6.54 6.57
CA LEU A 263 -12.27 7.15 5.35
C LEU A 263 -13.28 8.09 4.68
N HIS A 264 -12.76 9.04 3.90
CA HIS A 264 -13.58 9.87 3.02
C HIS A 264 -14.04 9.06 1.78
N PRO A 265 -15.25 9.30 1.22
CA PRO A 265 -15.79 8.56 0.06
C PRO A 265 -14.89 8.53 -1.19
N ASN A 266 -14.01 9.51 -1.34
CA ASN A 266 -13.02 9.52 -2.41
C ASN A 266 -12.09 8.29 -2.40
N ALA A 267 -11.90 7.63 -1.25
CA ALA A 267 -11.09 6.41 -1.16
C ALA A 267 -11.64 5.28 -2.04
N GLU A 268 -12.97 5.18 -2.17
CA GLU A 268 -13.62 4.19 -3.03
C GLU A 268 -13.34 4.43 -4.51
N ILE A 269 -13.29 5.70 -4.94
CA ILE A 269 -12.91 6.05 -6.32
C ILE A 269 -11.49 5.53 -6.61
N GLY A 270 -10.55 5.75 -5.69
CA GLY A 270 -9.17 5.26 -5.85
C GLY A 270 -9.09 3.73 -5.96
N PHE A 271 -9.81 3.02 -5.09
CA PHE A 271 -9.91 1.56 -5.11
C PHE A 271 -10.48 1.04 -6.43
N LEU A 272 -11.62 1.57 -6.88
CA LEU A 272 -12.28 1.13 -8.12
C LEU A 272 -11.46 1.44 -9.36
N THR A 273 -10.74 2.57 -9.39
CA THR A 273 -9.81 2.90 -10.47
C THR A 273 -8.68 1.88 -10.55
N GLN A 274 -8.04 1.54 -9.43
CA GLN A 274 -6.95 0.56 -9.43
C GLN A 274 -7.44 -0.84 -9.82
N ALA A 275 -8.62 -1.25 -9.36
CA ALA A 275 -9.23 -2.51 -9.78
C ALA A 275 -9.49 -2.54 -11.29
N SER A 276 -9.95 -1.41 -11.86
CA SER A 276 -10.19 -1.26 -13.30
C SER A 276 -8.89 -1.28 -14.09
N GLU A 277 -7.84 -0.60 -13.64
CA GLU A 277 -6.51 -0.62 -14.26
C GLU A 277 -5.92 -2.04 -14.29
N LYS A 278 -6.04 -2.78 -13.18
CA LYS A 278 -5.61 -4.19 -13.11
C LYS A 278 -6.37 -5.04 -14.12
N LEU A 279 -7.69 -4.85 -14.23
CA LEU A 279 -8.51 -5.55 -15.22
C LEU A 279 -8.05 -5.24 -16.65
N PHE A 280 -7.88 -3.96 -17.00
CA PHE A 280 -7.42 -3.56 -18.33
C PHE A 280 -6.03 -4.11 -18.66
N ARG A 281 -5.12 -4.13 -17.67
CA ARG A 281 -3.80 -4.75 -17.84
C ARG A 281 -3.90 -6.24 -18.14
N THR A 282 -4.69 -6.98 -17.37
CA THR A 282 -4.90 -8.41 -17.63
C THR A 282 -5.51 -8.64 -19.01
N VAL A 283 -6.44 -7.79 -19.46
CA VAL A 283 -7.00 -7.86 -20.83
C VAL A 283 -5.93 -7.61 -21.89
N LEU A 284 -5.06 -6.62 -21.69
CA LEU A 284 -3.96 -6.31 -22.60
C LEU A 284 -2.95 -7.47 -22.69
N GLU A 285 -2.60 -8.08 -21.56
CA GLU A 285 -1.70 -9.23 -21.48
C GLU A 285 -2.25 -10.49 -22.18
N MET A 286 -3.58 -10.63 -22.26
CA MET A 286 -4.25 -11.73 -22.97
C MET A 286 -4.34 -11.53 -24.49
N GLN A 287 -3.95 -10.37 -25.03
CA GLN A 287 -4.01 -10.14 -26.48
C GLN A 287 -3.01 -11.04 -27.23
N PRO A 288 -3.40 -11.62 -28.40
CA PRO A 288 -2.51 -12.48 -29.17
C PRO A 288 -1.30 -11.69 -29.67
N ARG A 289 -0.10 -12.10 -29.26
CA ARG A 289 1.17 -11.46 -29.63
C ARG A 289 1.47 -11.52 -31.13
N ASP A 290 0.85 -12.47 -31.86
CA ASP A 290 1.07 -12.71 -33.29
C ASP A 290 -0.07 -12.21 -34.20
N SER A 291 -0.99 -11.39 -33.70
CA SER A 291 -2.13 -10.90 -34.51
C SER A 291 -1.79 -9.80 -35.54
N SER A 292 -0.51 -9.52 -35.77
CA SER A 292 -0.01 -8.55 -36.75
C SER A 292 0.36 -9.16 -38.12
N LEU A 293 -0.39 -10.16 -38.58
CA LEU A 293 -0.34 -10.66 -39.98
C LEU A 293 -1.63 -10.36 -40.76
N GLY A 294 -2.42 -9.37 -40.32
CA GLY A 294 -3.49 -8.80 -41.14
C GLY A 294 -2.92 -7.78 -42.13
N GLU A 295 -3.26 -7.91 -43.41
CA GLU A 295 -2.84 -7.07 -44.56
C GLU A 295 -3.31 -5.60 -44.48
N GLY A 296 -3.02 -4.90 -43.40
CA GLY A 296 -3.42 -3.51 -43.22
C GLY A 296 -2.49 -2.74 -42.30
N GLY A 297 -1.29 -2.39 -42.78
CA GLY A 297 -0.53 -1.20 -42.35
C GLY A 297 -0.44 -0.89 -40.84
N VAL A 298 -0.51 -1.88 -39.95
CA VAL A 298 -0.30 -1.66 -38.51
C VAL A 298 1.20 -1.59 -38.29
N VAL A 299 1.66 -0.43 -37.80
CA VAL A 299 3.04 -0.18 -37.37
C VAL A 299 3.50 -1.36 -36.52
N THR A 300 4.61 -1.97 -36.88
CA THR A 300 5.11 -3.14 -36.14
C THR A 300 5.52 -2.72 -34.73
N ARG A 301 5.53 -3.68 -33.81
CA ARG A 301 6.03 -3.47 -32.45
C ARG A 301 7.43 -2.84 -32.44
N GLU A 302 8.30 -3.34 -33.31
CA GLU A 302 9.67 -2.87 -33.47
C GLU A 302 9.71 -1.42 -33.97
N GLU A 303 8.91 -1.07 -34.99
CA GLU A 303 8.81 0.30 -35.49
C GLU A 303 8.32 1.28 -34.43
N THR A 304 7.33 0.88 -33.62
CA THR A 304 6.80 1.71 -32.54
C THR A 304 7.86 1.97 -31.47
N VAL A 305 8.56 0.91 -31.03
CA VAL A 305 9.63 1.03 -30.04
C VAL A 305 10.80 1.85 -30.59
N LYS A 306 11.12 1.68 -31.88
CA LYS A 306 12.18 2.44 -32.54
C LYS A 306 11.90 3.93 -32.63
N ALA A 307 10.68 4.32 -33.00
CA ALA A 307 10.29 5.73 -33.00
C ALA A 307 10.41 6.34 -31.59
N LEU A 308 9.95 5.61 -30.57
CA LEU A 308 10.00 6.06 -29.17
C LEU A 308 11.45 6.18 -28.66
N LEU A 309 12.31 5.19 -28.93
CA LEU A 309 13.70 5.22 -28.46
C LEU A 309 14.50 6.37 -29.11
N GLU A 310 14.26 6.64 -30.41
CA GLU A 310 14.90 7.75 -31.12
C GLU A 310 14.47 9.10 -30.52
N GLU A 311 13.17 9.29 -30.27
CA GLU A 311 12.64 10.50 -29.62
C GLU A 311 13.23 10.70 -28.21
N MET A 312 13.33 9.62 -27.42
CA MET A 312 13.89 9.69 -26.07
C MET A 312 15.39 10.03 -26.10
N LEU A 313 16.16 9.42 -27.01
CA LEU A 313 17.59 9.71 -27.16
C LEU A 313 17.84 11.14 -27.62
N GLU A 314 17.00 11.71 -28.49
CA GLU A 314 17.11 13.10 -28.94
C GLU A 314 16.83 14.10 -27.82
N LYS A 315 15.85 13.81 -26.96
CA LYS A 315 15.44 14.72 -25.87
C LYS A 315 16.32 14.65 -24.62
N LEU A 316 17.10 13.58 -24.45
CA LEU A 316 17.96 13.41 -23.27
C LEU A 316 19.13 14.40 -23.30
N MET A 317 19.12 15.33 -22.35
CA MET A 317 20.18 16.32 -22.15
C MET A 317 21.52 15.68 -21.76
N ASP A 318 22.61 16.44 -21.91
CA ASP A 318 23.96 15.99 -21.60
C ASP A 318 24.19 15.80 -20.09
N GLU A 319 25.22 15.02 -19.76
CA GLU A 319 25.55 14.74 -18.37
C GLU A 319 26.10 15.99 -17.66
N PHE A 320 25.76 16.15 -16.39
CA PHE A 320 26.29 17.23 -15.56
C PHE A 320 27.79 17.02 -15.32
N ASN A 321 28.63 17.97 -15.74
CA ASN A 321 30.06 17.94 -15.44
C ASN A 321 30.32 18.35 -13.98
N ILE A 322 30.27 17.37 -13.07
CA ILE A 322 30.42 17.58 -11.62
C ILE A 322 31.74 18.29 -11.28
N ALA A 323 32.84 17.98 -11.96
CA ALA A 323 34.14 18.59 -11.70
C ALA A 323 34.13 20.11 -12.02
N GLU A 324 33.52 20.49 -13.14
CA GLU A 324 33.36 21.89 -13.52
C GLU A 324 32.41 22.62 -12.57
N LEU A 325 31.28 21.99 -12.22
CA LEU A 325 30.31 22.53 -11.27
C LEU A 325 30.94 22.75 -9.88
N MET A 326 31.74 21.81 -9.39
CA MET A 326 32.46 21.95 -8.12
C MET A 326 33.51 23.07 -8.15
N ALA A 327 34.12 23.34 -9.30
CA ALA A 327 35.08 24.42 -9.47
C ALA A 327 34.42 25.82 -9.49
N LYS A 328 33.14 25.90 -9.88
CA LYS A 328 32.36 27.16 -9.90
C LYS A 328 31.91 27.63 -8.51
N VAL A 329 31.86 26.74 -7.53
CA VAL A 329 31.33 27.05 -6.19
C VAL A 329 32.46 27.49 -5.26
N GLU A 330 32.48 28.78 -4.90
CA GLU A 330 33.47 29.35 -3.96
C GLU A 330 33.27 28.84 -2.52
N GLU A 331 32.02 28.78 -2.05
CA GLU A 331 31.66 28.31 -0.71
C GLU A 331 30.75 27.08 -0.77
N ARG A 332 31.19 25.97 -0.17
CA ARG A 332 30.40 24.72 -0.12
C ARG A 332 29.29 24.80 0.93
N THR A 333 28.19 25.42 0.56
CA THR A 333 26.97 25.45 1.37
C THR A 333 26.29 24.06 1.43
N PRO A 334 25.49 23.76 2.48
CA PRO A 334 24.69 22.54 2.52
C PRO A 334 23.81 22.34 1.27
N TYR A 335 23.27 23.43 0.73
CA TYR A 335 22.45 23.41 -0.50
C TYR A 335 23.26 23.01 -1.73
N ALA A 336 24.47 23.53 -1.91
CA ALA A 336 25.36 23.14 -3.01
C ALA A 336 25.72 21.66 -2.94
N VAL A 337 25.96 21.12 -1.74
CA VAL A 337 26.22 19.67 -1.55
C VAL A 337 25.04 18.82 -2.02
N VAL A 338 23.80 19.24 -1.71
CA VAL A 338 22.60 18.55 -2.20
C VAL A 338 22.53 18.60 -3.73
N ALA A 339 22.76 19.76 -4.33
CA ALA A 339 22.75 19.90 -5.79
C ALA A 339 23.76 18.94 -6.47
N PHE A 340 24.99 18.82 -5.94
CA PHE A 340 25.99 17.89 -6.48
C PHE A 340 25.53 16.43 -6.39
N GLN A 341 25.00 16.01 -5.24
CA GLN A 341 24.50 14.64 -5.06
C GLN A 341 23.33 14.31 -6.00
N GLU A 342 22.45 15.29 -6.23
CA GLU A 342 21.33 15.15 -7.16
C GLU A 342 21.82 15.07 -8.60
N CYS A 343 22.82 15.86 -9.00
CA CYS A 343 23.45 15.77 -10.33
C CYS A 343 24.13 14.41 -10.55
N GLU A 344 24.86 13.90 -9.56
CA GLU A 344 25.50 12.58 -9.64
C GLU A 344 24.46 11.46 -9.84
N ARG A 345 23.36 11.49 -9.07
CA ARG A 345 22.27 10.51 -9.23
C ARG A 345 21.56 10.65 -10.57
N MET A 346 21.34 11.88 -11.03
CA MET A 346 20.76 12.15 -12.33
C MET A 346 21.62 11.55 -13.45
N ASN A 347 22.94 11.79 -13.41
CA ASN A 347 23.89 11.22 -14.37
C ASN A 347 23.85 9.69 -14.38
N ILE A 348 23.80 9.03 -13.20
CA ILE A 348 23.69 7.57 -13.11
C ILE A 348 22.44 7.06 -13.82
N LEU A 349 21.30 7.73 -13.65
CA LEU A 349 20.05 7.36 -14.30
C LEU A 349 20.10 7.63 -15.82
N THR A 350 20.47 8.84 -16.23
CA THR A 350 20.46 9.23 -17.65
C THR A 350 21.50 8.45 -18.45
N SER A 351 22.64 8.11 -17.86
CA SER A 351 23.67 7.28 -18.50
C SER A 351 23.19 5.85 -18.73
N GLU A 352 22.48 5.26 -17.76
CA GLU A 352 21.83 3.94 -17.92
C GLU A 352 20.77 3.96 -19.03
N ILE A 353 19.91 4.98 -19.06
CA ILE A 353 18.90 5.15 -20.11
C ILE A 353 19.57 5.26 -21.48
N LYS A 354 20.57 6.15 -21.63
CA LYS A 354 21.29 6.34 -22.88
C LYS A 354 22.00 5.05 -23.34
N ARG A 355 22.66 4.33 -22.43
CA ARG A 355 23.35 3.06 -22.75
C ARG A 355 22.34 2.02 -23.23
N SER A 356 21.33 1.74 -22.43
CA SER A 356 20.36 0.67 -22.70
C SER A 356 19.54 0.92 -23.97
N LEU A 357 19.15 2.17 -24.25
CA LEU A 357 18.47 2.52 -25.51
C LEU A 357 19.38 2.38 -26.74
N LYS A 358 20.66 2.76 -26.64
CA LYS A 358 21.63 2.58 -27.74
C LYS A 358 21.91 1.11 -28.03
N GLU A 359 22.05 0.30 -26.98
CA GLU A 359 22.23 -1.15 -27.13
C GLU A 359 21.00 -1.80 -27.78
N LEU A 360 19.79 -1.40 -27.39
CA LEU A 360 18.55 -1.86 -28.02
C LEU A 360 18.48 -1.43 -29.50
N ASP A 361 18.84 -0.20 -29.84
CA ASP A 361 18.86 0.27 -31.24
C ASP A 361 19.80 -0.58 -32.11
N LEU A 362 20.99 -0.90 -31.61
CA LEU A 362 21.93 -1.78 -32.32
C LEU A 362 21.40 -3.23 -32.42
N GLY A 363 20.70 -3.71 -31.39
CA GLY A 363 20.01 -5.00 -31.42
C GLY A 363 18.92 -5.06 -32.49
N LEU A 364 18.08 -4.02 -32.58
CA LEU A 364 17.02 -3.89 -33.59
C LEU A 364 17.58 -3.75 -35.01
N LYS A 365 18.79 -3.19 -35.18
CA LYS A 365 19.50 -3.14 -36.47
C LYS A 365 20.18 -4.47 -36.85
N GLY A 366 20.23 -5.44 -35.94
CA GLY A 366 20.95 -6.70 -36.11
C GLY A 366 22.47 -6.57 -35.99
N GLU A 367 22.98 -5.45 -35.46
CA GLU A 367 24.41 -5.21 -35.22
C GLU A 367 24.87 -5.82 -33.88
N LEU A 368 23.94 -6.00 -32.93
CA LEU A 368 24.14 -6.74 -31.69
C LEU A 368 23.16 -7.91 -31.61
N THR A 369 23.58 -9.00 -30.97
CA THR A 369 22.68 -10.12 -30.64
C THR A 369 21.68 -9.68 -29.58
N MET A 370 20.39 -9.86 -29.86
CA MET A 370 19.32 -9.54 -28.92
C MET A 370 19.48 -10.34 -27.62
N THR A 371 19.53 -9.65 -26.49
CA THR A 371 19.62 -10.25 -25.16
C THR A 371 18.26 -10.22 -24.45
N SER A 372 18.09 -11.03 -23.41
CA SER A 372 16.86 -10.99 -22.59
C SER A 372 16.62 -9.63 -21.93
N GLU A 373 17.67 -8.89 -21.60
CA GLU A 373 17.55 -7.52 -21.06
C GLU A 373 17.02 -6.54 -22.13
N MET A 374 17.46 -6.67 -23.38
CA MET A 374 16.95 -5.88 -24.49
C MET A 374 15.50 -6.23 -24.81
N GLU A 375 15.13 -7.51 -24.80
CA GLU A 375 13.74 -7.95 -24.98
C GLU A 375 12.84 -7.40 -23.87
N ASN A 376 13.29 -7.45 -22.61
CA ASN A 376 12.55 -6.88 -21.48
C ASN A 376 12.39 -5.37 -21.60
N LEU A 377 13.45 -4.66 -22.04
CA LEU A 377 13.39 -3.23 -22.31
C LEU A 377 12.39 -2.92 -23.44
N GLN A 378 12.49 -3.61 -24.58
CA GLN A 378 11.56 -3.48 -25.71
C GLN A 378 10.12 -3.74 -25.27
N ASN A 379 9.92 -4.77 -24.43
CA ASN A 379 8.62 -5.10 -23.88
C ASN A 379 8.05 -3.97 -23.02
N ALA A 380 8.85 -3.41 -22.11
CA ALA A 380 8.45 -2.32 -21.24
C ALA A 380 8.14 -1.03 -22.04
N LEU A 381 8.99 -0.67 -23.01
CA LEU A 381 8.78 0.48 -23.89
C LEU A 381 7.46 0.36 -24.67
N PHE A 382 7.17 -0.83 -25.20
CA PHE A 382 5.94 -1.07 -25.93
C PHE A 382 4.68 -1.01 -25.06
N LEU A 383 4.77 -1.44 -23.80
CA LEU A 383 3.66 -1.45 -22.85
C LEU A 383 3.50 -0.14 -22.07
N ASP A 384 4.19 0.95 -22.48
CA ASP A 384 4.21 2.24 -21.79
C ASP A 384 4.61 2.12 -20.30
N MET A 385 5.54 1.20 -20.01
CA MET A 385 6.05 0.93 -18.67
C MET A 385 7.50 1.38 -18.53
N VAL A 386 7.84 1.94 -17.36
CA VAL A 386 9.23 2.25 -17.04
C VAL A 386 10.00 0.93 -16.80
N PRO A 387 11.10 0.67 -17.52
CA PRO A 387 11.91 -0.53 -17.36
C PRO A 387 12.48 -0.69 -15.94
N GLU A 388 12.57 -1.92 -15.44
CA GLU A 388 13.09 -2.21 -14.09
C GLU A 388 14.53 -1.72 -13.87
N SER A 389 15.37 -1.81 -14.90
CA SER A 389 16.75 -1.33 -14.85
C SER A 389 16.82 0.17 -14.55
N TRP A 390 15.86 0.95 -15.06
CA TRP A 390 15.74 2.38 -14.81
C TRP A 390 15.11 2.65 -13.45
N ILE A 391 14.04 1.92 -13.08
CA ILE A 391 13.37 2.05 -11.77
C ILE A 391 14.36 1.88 -10.61
N LYS A 392 15.28 0.92 -10.70
CA LYS A 392 16.32 0.67 -9.68
C LYS A 392 17.25 1.87 -9.43
N ARG A 393 17.36 2.78 -10.40
CA ARG A 393 18.19 4.00 -10.34
C ARG A 393 17.36 5.27 -10.18
N ALA A 394 16.08 5.20 -10.47
CA ALA A 394 15.16 6.32 -10.47
C ALA A 394 14.62 6.67 -9.08
N TYR A 395 13.89 7.77 -9.03
CA TYR A 395 12.98 8.09 -7.93
C TYR A 395 11.70 7.24 -8.04
N PRO A 396 11.04 6.91 -6.91
CA PRO A 396 9.76 6.20 -6.93
C PRO A 396 8.70 6.98 -7.72
N SER A 397 7.98 6.30 -8.60
CA SER A 397 6.88 6.87 -9.39
C SER A 397 5.87 5.78 -9.78
N THR A 398 4.63 6.18 -9.99
CA THR A 398 3.53 5.34 -10.51
C THR A 398 3.10 5.77 -11.91
N ALA A 399 3.82 6.70 -12.53
CA ALA A 399 3.51 7.22 -13.85
C ALA A 399 3.82 6.21 -14.95
N SER A 400 3.08 6.29 -16.07
CA SER A 400 3.43 5.58 -17.30
C SER A 400 4.72 6.14 -17.90
N LEU A 401 5.37 5.40 -18.79
CA LEU A 401 6.67 5.76 -19.35
C LEU A 401 6.66 7.16 -19.97
N GLY A 402 5.66 7.49 -20.79
CA GLY A 402 5.56 8.82 -21.42
C GLY A 402 5.49 9.96 -20.40
N THR A 403 4.64 9.81 -19.39
CA THR A 403 4.48 10.82 -18.32
C THR A 403 5.73 10.91 -17.44
N TRP A 404 6.32 9.76 -17.11
CA TRP A 404 7.54 9.66 -16.32
C TRP A 404 8.73 10.30 -17.01
N PHE A 405 8.88 10.11 -18.33
CA PHE A 405 9.97 10.70 -19.09
C PHE A 405 9.83 12.23 -19.20
N ALA A 406 8.61 12.76 -19.39
CA ALA A 406 8.37 14.20 -19.36
C ALA A 406 8.69 14.82 -17.98
N ASP A 407 8.34 14.11 -16.90
CA ASP A 407 8.69 14.47 -15.52
C ASP A 407 10.21 14.46 -15.31
N LEU A 408 10.93 13.44 -15.80
CA LEU A 408 12.39 13.36 -15.78
C LEU A 408 13.05 14.56 -16.45
N LEU A 409 12.60 14.93 -17.66
CA LEU A 409 13.13 16.09 -18.38
C LEU A 409 12.91 17.39 -17.61
N THR A 410 11.76 17.52 -16.92
CA THR A 410 11.48 18.69 -16.08
C THR A 410 12.41 18.76 -14.87
N ARG A 411 12.73 17.62 -14.24
CA ARG A 411 13.68 17.54 -13.13
C ARG A 411 15.09 17.93 -13.54
N ILE A 412 15.54 17.47 -14.70
CA ILE A 412 16.85 17.84 -15.23
C ILE A 412 16.91 19.36 -15.45
N LYS A 413 15.87 19.96 -16.04
CA LYS A 413 15.80 21.43 -16.24
C LYS A 413 15.83 22.22 -14.94
N GLU A 414 15.10 21.80 -13.91
CA GLU A 414 15.11 22.46 -12.59
C GLU A 414 16.49 22.34 -11.94
N LEU A 415 17.18 21.21 -12.12
CA LEU A 415 18.52 21.00 -11.60
C LEU A 415 19.60 21.79 -12.37
N GLU A 416 19.47 21.91 -13.69
CA GLU A 416 20.30 22.80 -14.52
C GLU A 416 20.13 24.26 -14.11
N ALA A 417 18.88 24.71 -13.92
CA ALA A 417 18.60 26.06 -13.47
C ALA A 417 19.24 26.34 -12.10
N TRP A 418 19.17 25.40 -11.17
CA TRP A 418 19.77 25.54 -9.84
C TRP A 418 21.31 25.50 -9.87
N THR A 419 21.91 24.63 -10.70
CA THR A 419 23.36 24.48 -10.80
C THR A 419 24.05 25.55 -11.67
N GLY A 420 23.28 26.38 -12.38
CA GLY A 420 23.81 27.49 -13.17
C GLY A 420 24.52 28.55 -12.32
N ASP A 421 23.95 28.93 -11.17
CA ASP A 421 24.52 29.92 -10.26
C ASP A 421 24.55 29.48 -8.78
N PHE A 422 24.05 28.27 -8.47
CA PHE A 422 23.92 27.73 -7.12
C PHE A 422 23.11 28.61 -6.16
N SER A 423 22.32 29.56 -6.70
CA SER A 423 21.39 30.37 -5.94
C SER A 423 20.14 29.56 -5.63
N LEU A 424 19.61 29.69 -4.41
CA LEU A 424 18.39 28.97 -4.05
C LEU A 424 17.22 29.52 -4.88
N PRO A 425 16.47 28.66 -5.61
CA PRO A 425 15.30 29.11 -6.37
C PRO A 425 14.27 29.81 -5.48
N SER A 426 13.47 30.71 -6.06
CA SER A 426 12.43 31.43 -5.31
C SER A 426 11.43 30.47 -4.66
N SER A 427 11.12 29.36 -5.32
CA SER A 427 10.45 28.22 -4.75
C SER A 427 11.01 26.93 -5.31
N VAL A 428 11.21 25.94 -4.45
CA VAL A 428 11.81 24.65 -4.77
C VAL A 428 10.73 23.59 -4.97
N TRP A 429 10.80 22.85 -6.07
CA TRP A 429 9.94 21.70 -6.31
C TRP A 429 10.50 20.48 -5.59
N LEU A 430 10.02 20.21 -4.37
CA LEU A 430 10.58 19.15 -3.51
C LEU A 430 10.43 17.76 -4.14
N ALA A 431 9.37 17.53 -4.92
CA ALA A 431 9.18 16.27 -5.62
C ALA A 431 10.27 16.02 -6.65
N GLY A 432 10.92 17.08 -7.17
CA GLY A 432 11.91 17.01 -8.24
C GLY A 432 13.21 16.29 -7.86
N PHE A 433 13.51 16.21 -6.55
CA PHE A 433 14.71 15.53 -6.06
C PHE A 433 14.56 14.01 -5.98
N PHE A 434 15.66 13.29 -6.22
CA PHE A 434 15.82 11.90 -5.83
C PHE A 434 15.79 11.75 -4.31
N ASN A 435 16.45 12.65 -3.56
CA ASN A 435 16.43 12.68 -2.10
C ASN A 435 15.90 14.01 -1.51
N PRO A 436 14.58 14.21 -1.44
CA PRO A 436 14.00 15.39 -0.79
C PRO A 436 14.42 15.56 0.68
N GLN A 437 14.73 14.48 1.40
CA GLN A 437 15.18 14.54 2.79
C GLN A 437 16.55 15.23 2.93
N SER A 438 17.44 15.04 1.95
CA SER A 438 18.73 15.75 1.91
C SER A 438 18.52 17.25 1.86
N PHE A 439 17.59 17.72 1.03
CA PHE A 439 17.24 19.14 0.92
C PHE A 439 16.63 19.69 2.23
N LEU A 440 15.69 18.96 2.82
CA LEU A 440 15.10 19.32 4.12
C LEU A 440 16.15 19.39 5.25
N THR A 441 17.10 18.46 5.24
CA THR A 441 18.23 18.46 6.17
C THR A 441 19.18 19.64 5.90
N ALA A 442 19.39 20.02 4.64
CA ALA A 442 20.21 21.18 4.29
C ALA A 442 19.63 22.49 4.83
N ILE A 443 18.30 22.63 4.88
CA ILE A 443 17.63 23.76 5.55
C ILE A 443 18.01 23.81 7.04
N MET A 444 17.98 22.66 7.72
CA MET A 444 18.38 22.56 9.12
C MET A 444 19.85 22.88 9.33
N GLN A 445 20.73 22.31 8.51
CA GLN A 445 22.18 22.55 8.58
C GLN A 445 22.54 24.02 8.33
N SER A 446 21.94 24.64 7.31
CA SER A 446 22.17 26.05 6.99
C SER A 446 21.77 26.95 8.15
N THR A 447 20.58 26.72 8.72
CA THR A 447 20.06 27.50 9.85
C THR A 447 20.87 27.28 11.13
N ALA A 448 21.24 26.03 11.41
CA ALA A 448 22.04 25.66 12.58
C ALA A 448 23.44 26.30 12.53
N ARG A 449 24.12 26.25 11.38
CA ARG A 449 25.44 26.87 11.18
C ARG A 449 25.38 28.38 11.34
N LYS A 450 24.38 29.03 10.74
CA LYS A 450 24.19 30.49 10.81
C LYS A 450 23.98 30.99 12.24
N ASN A 451 23.23 30.24 13.05
CA ASN A 451 22.87 30.62 14.41
C ASN A 451 23.74 29.99 15.51
N GLY A 452 24.70 29.13 15.14
CA GLY A 452 25.53 28.39 16.11
C GLY A 452 24.74 27.39 16.97
N TRP A 453 23.66 26.82 16.44
CA TRP A 453 22.80 25.86 17.16
C TRP A 453 23.19 24.39 16.90
N PRO A 454 23.01 23.49 17.88
CA PRO A 454 23.20 22.05 17.67
C PRO A 454 22.16 21.47 16.69
N LEU A 455 22.62 20.77 15.65
CA LEU A 455 21.77 20.21 14.59
C LEU A 455 20.77 19.16 15.12
N ASP A 456 21.17 18.38 16.12
CA ASP A 456 20.38 17.32 16.77
C ASP A 456 19.16 17.86 17.52
N LYS A 457 19.14 19.16 17.85
CA LYS A 457 18.02 19.84 18.52
C LYS A 457 17.16 20.66 17.58
N MET A 458 17.37 20.56 16.28
CA MET A 458 16.60 21.29 15.28
C MET A 458 15.41 20.46 14.79
N THR A 459 14.32 21.14 14.46
CA THR A 459 13.15 20.58 13.78
C THR A 459 12.69 21.52 12.67
N LEU A 460 11.89 21.02 11.74
CA LEU A 460 11.28 21.83 10.68
C LEU A 460 9.95 22.39 11.15
N GLN A 461 9.80 23.71 11.01
CA GLN A 461 8.51 24.38 11.09
C GLN A 461 7.99 24.62 9.68
N CYS A 462 6.77 24.15 9.44
CA CYS A 462 6.10 24.24 8.15
C CYS A 462 4.93 25.21 8.26
N ASP A 463 5.01 26.33 7.56
CA ASP A 463 3.98 27.36 7.52
C ASP A 463 3.37 27.38 6.10
N VAL A 464 2.17 26.82 5.94
CA VAL A 464 1.47 26.86 4.64
C VAL A 464 1.05 28.30 4.34
N THR A 465 1.46 28.81 3.18
CA THR A 465 1.19 30.19 2.78
C THR A 465 -0.16 30.31 2.05
N LYS A 466 -0.53 31.54 1.66
CA LYS A 466 -1.69 31.81 0.78
C LYS A 466 -1.30 31.95 -0.70
N LYS A 467 -0.03 31.71 -1.03
CA LYS A 467 0.56 31.99 -2.33
C LYS A 467 0.68 30.72 -3.17
N ASN A 468 0.51 30.88 -4.47
CA ASN A 468 0.91 29.86 -5.45
C ASN A 468 2.36 30.11 -5.91
N ARG A 469 2.91 29.21 -6.72
CA ARG A 469 4.31 29.27 -7.19
C ARG A 469 4.61 30.61 -7.87
N GLU A 470 3.67 31.10 -8.67
CA GLU A 470 3.79 32.30 -9.50
C GLU A 470 3.85 33.59 -8.66
N ASP A 471 3.31 33.55 -7.44
CA ASP A 471 3.29 34.69 -6.51
C ASP A 471 4.59 34.82 -5.68
N VAL A 472 5.53 33.88 -5.85
CA VAL A 472 6.80 33.82 -5.10
C VAL A 472 7.94 34.32 -5.97
N ALA A 473 8.18 35.63 -5.90
CA ALA A 473 9.20 36.30 -6.71
C ALA A 473 10.64 36.10 -6.21
N SER A 474 10.85 35.86 -4.91
CA SER A 474 12.19 35.77 -4.33
C SER A 474 12.26 34.71 -3.22
N PRO A 475 13.42 34.06 -3.03
CA PRO A 475 13.62 33.12 -1.92
C PRO A 475 13.49 33.84 -0.57
N PRO A 476 13.16 33.12 0.51
CA PRO A 476 13.11 33.69 1.84
C PRO A 476 14.52 33.97 2.38
N ARG A 477 14.64 34.88 3.35
CA ARG A 477 15.94 35.18 4.00
C ARG A 477 16.52 33.98 4.77
N GLU A 478 15.65 33.12 5.27
CA GLU A 478 15.98 31.89 5.99
C GLU A 478 14.95 30.82 5.61
N GLY A 479 15.40 29.56 5.52
CA GLY A 479 14.54 28.47 5.07
C GLY A 479 14.39 28.41 3.55
N ALA A 480 13.30 27.81 3.10
CA ALA A 480 12.95 27.67 1.69
C ALA A 480 11.43 27.69 1.50
N TYR A 481 10.97 28.22 0.36
CA TYR A 481 9.60 28.00 -0.10
C TYR A 481 9.56 26.74 -0.94
N VAL A 482 8.59 25.87 -0.68
CA VAL A 482 8.42 24.60 -1.39
C VAL A 482 7.05 24.53 -2.05
N HIS A 483 6.99 24.03 -3.27
CA HIS A 483 5.75 23.85 -4.03
C HIS A 483 5.60 22.42 -4.59
N GLY A 484 4.43 22.15 -5.17
CA GLY A 484 4.13 20.87 -5.82
C GLY A 484 3.81 19.75 -4.84
N LEU A 485 3.18 20.06 -3.70
CA LEU A 485 2.63 19.06 -2.79
C LEU A 485 1.13 18.93 -3.01
N PHE A 486 0.61 17.72 -2.78
CA PHE A 486 -0.81 17.41 -2.86
C PHE A 486 -1.26 16.81 -1.53
N MET A 487 -2.50 17.02 -1.14
CA MET A 487 -3.06 16.43 0.07
C MET A 487 -4.01 15.29 -0.31
N GLU A 488 -3.85 14.11 0.28
CA GLU A 488 -4.77 12.98 0.12
C GLU A 488 -5.62 12.81 1.39
N GLY A 489 -6.89 12.42 1.24
CA GLY A 489 -7.81 12.20 2.36
C GLY A 489 -8.45 13.46 2.96
N ALA A 490 -7.90 14.64 2.69
CA ALA A 490 -8.41 15.93 3.14
C ALA A 490 -8.08 17.04 2.13
N ARG A 491 -8.36 18.29 2.48
CA ARG A 491 -7.88 19.46 1.73
C ARG A 491 -7.42 20.57 2.66
N TRP A 492 -6.52 21.41 2.16
CA TRP A 492 -6.14 22.63 2.85
C TRP A 492 -7.08 23.79 2.47
N ASP A 493 -7.64 24.46 3.46
CA ASP A 493 -8.34 25.73 3.25
C ASP A 493 -7.33 26.87 3.33
N ALA A 494 -6.96 27.44 2.18
CA ALA A 494 -6.00 28.54 2.11
C ALA A 494 -6.49 29.85 2.77
N GLN A 495 -7.82 30.07 2.84
CA GLN A 495 -8.36 31.27 3.46
C GLN A 495 -8.28 31.17 4.99
N ALA A 496 -8.73 30.03 5.52
CA ALA A 496 -8.74 29.73 6.95
C ALA A 496 -7.38 29.29 7.50
N GLY A 497 -6.49 28.77 6.64
CA GLY A 497 -5.15 28.30 7.02
C GLY A 497 -5.16 27.03 7.86
N ILE A 498 -6.08 26.09 7.57
CA ILE A 498 -6.28 24.84 8.32
C ILE A 498 -6.67 23.68 7.40
N ILE A 499 -6.48 22.45 7.88
CA ILE A 499 -7.03 21.25 7.25
C ILE A 499 -8.57 21.25 7.35
N THR A 500 -9.24 20.85 6.28
CA THR A 500 -10.69 20.68 6.19
C THR A 500 -11.02 19.42 5.40
N ASP A 501 -12.26 18.96 5.48
CA ASP A 501 -12.71 17.75 4.76
C ASP A 501 -12.54 17.90 3.25
N ALA A 502 -12.16 16.80 2.60
CA ALA A 502 -12.01 16.73 1.15
C ALA A 502 -13.33 17.04 0.43
N ARG A 503 -13.23 17.45 -0.84
CA ARG A 503 -14.40 17.58 -1.71
C ARG A 503 -14.57 16.30 -2.51
N LEU A 504 -15.82 15.87 -2.68
CA LEU A 504 -16.13 14.71 -3.53
C LEU A 504 -15.51 14.87 -4.92
N LYS A 505 -14.93 13.78 -5.44
CA LYS A 505 -14.26 13.69 -6.74
C LYS A 505 -12.96 14.50 -6.88
N VAL A 506 -12.50 15.16 -5.81
CA VAL A 506 -11.19 15.80 -5.75
C VAL A 506 -10.29 14.98 -4.83
N LEU A 507 -9.58 14.02 -5.42
CA LEU A 507 -8.80 13.01 -4.69
C LEU A 507 -7.58 13.60 -3.98
N THR A 508 -6.83 14.41 -4.72
CA THR A 508 -5.51 14.92 -4.31
C THR A 508 -5.37 16.41 -4.61
N PRO A 509 -6.12 17.30 -3.92
CA PRO A 509 -6.00 18.74 -4.11
C PRO A 509 -4.57 19.23 -3.89
N ALA A 510 -4.12 20.15 -4.75
CA ALA A 510 -2.81 20.80 -4.61
C ALA A 510 -2.76 21.69 -3.37
N MET A 511 -1.60 21.68 -2.70
CA MET A 511 -1.28 22.56 -1.58
C MET A 511 -0.74 23.89 -2.09
N PRO A 512 -1.04 25.01 -1.41
CA PRO A 512 -0.30 26.26 -1.60
C PRO A 512 1.19 26.06 -1.30
N VAL A 513 1.99 27.06 -1.68
CA VAL A 513 3.42 27.07 -1.33
C VAL A 513 3.58 26.96 0.18
N ILE A 514 4.44 26.05 0.63
CA ILE A 514 4.76 25.85 2.04
C ILE A 514 6.09 26.53 2.33
N PHE A 515 6.11 27.39 3.34
CA PHE A 515 7.34 27.94 3.86
C PHE A 515 7.92 26.99 4.90
N ILE A 516 9.13 26.50 4.64
CA ILE A 516 9.85 25.58 5.52
C ILE A 516 11.05 26.31 6.11
N LYS A 517 11.14 26.36 7.44
CA LYS A 517 12.29 26.88 8.17
C LYS A 517 12.67 25.93 9.29
N ALA A 518 13.92 25.97 9.72
CA ALA A 518 14.36 25.20 10.86
C ALA A 518 14.29 26.04 12.15
N ILE A 519 13.82 25.43 13.23
CA ILE A 519 13.78 26.03 14.57
C ILE A 519 14.29 25.02 15.61
N PRO A 520 14.75 25.48 16.78
CA PRO A 520 14.96 24.59 17.92
C PRO A 520 13.67 23.83 18.30
N ALA A 521 13.78 22.53 18.57
CA ALA A 521 12.64 21.64 18.81
C ALA A 521 11.78 22.05 20.02
N ASP A 522 12.41 22.61 21.06
CA ASP A 522 11.76 23.14 22.25
C ASP A 522 10.89 24.40 21.98
N LYS A 523 11.11 25.07 20.85
CA LYS A 523 10.31 26.24 20.42
C LYS A 523 9.14 25.87 19.51
N GLN A 524 8.99 24.60 19.15
CA GLN A 524 7.89 24.16 18.27
C GLN A 524 6.59 24.03 19.06
N ASP A 525 5.61 24.88 18.77
CA ASP A 525 4.25 24.70 19.29
C ASP A 525 3.50 23.67 18.44
N ILE A 526 3.09 22.56 19.05
CA ILE A 526 2.36 21.47 18.40
C ILE A 526 0.86 21.47 18.76
N ARG A 527 0.39 22.46 19.53
CA ARG A 527 -1.02 22.55 19.90
C ARG A 527 -1.89 22.83 18.66
N SER A 528 -3.01 22.12 18.55
CA SER A 528 -3.91 22.22 17.39
C SER A 528 -3.22 21.94 16.06
N MET A 529 -2.23 21.04 16.07
CA MET A 529 -1.54 20.57 14.87
C MET A 529 -1.76 19.07 14.66
N TYR A 530 -1.88 18.70 13.39
CA TYR A 530 -1.85 17.33 12.93
C TYR A 530 -0.45 17.03 12.38
N PRO A 531 0.29 16.08 12.97
CA PRO A 531 1.54 15.60 12.39
C PRO A 531 1.21 14.78 11.14
N CYS A 532 1.30 15.43 9.99
CA CYS A 532 0.93 14.90 8.68
C CYS A 532 2.15 14.24 8.01
N PRO A 533 2.10 12.94 7.69
CA PRO A 533 3.19 12.29 6.98
C PRO A 533 3.27 12.78 5.53
N VAL A 534 4.50 12.96 5.05
CA VAL A 534 4.81 13.36 3.66
C VAL A 534 5.44 12.17 2.96
N TYR A 535 4.88 11.76 1.83
CA TYR A 535 5.38 10.65 1.01
C TYR A 535 5.74 11.13 -0.39
N LYS A 536 6.68 10.45 -1.06
CA LYS A 536 6.99 10.76 -2.46
C LYS A 536 5.82 10.43 -3.39
N THR A 537 5.13 9.31 -3.13
CA THR A 537 4.04 8.81 -3.98
C THR A 537 2.89 8.25 -3.17
N ARG A 538 1.78 7.92 -3.84
CA ARG A 538 0.61 7.26 -3.25
C ARG A 538 0.88 5.85 -2.69
N GLN A 539 2.04 5.25 -2.99
CA GLN A 539 2.44 3.97 -2.39
C GLN A 539 2.75 4.07 -0.91
N ARG A 540 2.97 5.30 -0.40
CA ARG A 540 3.30 5.60 1.00
C ARG A 540 4.41 4.70 1.54
N GLY A 541 4.30 4.17 2.77
CA GLY A 541 5.25 3.24 3.41
C GLY A 541 6.71 3.51 3.07
N PRO A 542 7.32 2.75 2.13
CA PRO A 542 8.74 2.90 1.73
C PRO A 542 9.11 4.27 1.14
N THR A 543 8.12 5.09 0.77
CA THR A 543 8.31 6.41 0.17
C THR A 543 8.19 7.56 1.17
N TYR A 544 8.18 7.28 2.47
CA TYR A 544 8.13 8.30 3.52
C TYR A 544 9.31 9.29 3.41
N VAL A 545 9.02 10.58 3.57
CA VAL A 545 9.99 11.68 3.46
C VAL A 545 10.14 12.37 4.81
N TRP A 546 9.07 12.96 5.34
CA TRP A 546 9.12 13.76 6.56
C TRP A 546 7.73 13.87 7.21
N THR A 547 7.65 14.47 8.39
CA THR A 547 6.37 14.82 9.04
C THR A 547 6.20 16.33 9.08
N PHE A 548 5.15 16.86 8.45
CA PHE A 548 4.81 18.28 8.50
C PHE A 548 3.66 18.51 9.47
N ASN A 549 3.88 19.37 10.46
CA ASN A 549 2.85 19.73 11.43
C ASN A 549 1.90 20.77 10.81
N LEU A 550 0.68 20.35 10.53
CA LEU A 550 -0.34 21.14 9.83
C LEU A 550 -1.43 21.59 10.81
N LYS A 551 -1.88 22.85 10.69
CA LYS A 551 -2.92 23.38 11.59
C LYS A 551 -4.27 22.71 11.37
N THR A 552 -4.96 22.39 12.46
CA THR A 552 -6.31 21.81 12.45
C THR A 552 -7.16 22.41 13.58
N LYS A 553 -8.47 22.48 13.37
CA LYS A 553 -9.45 22.74 14.44
C LYS A 553 -10.07 21.46 14.98
N GLU A 554 -10.09 20.41 14.18
CA GLU A 554 -10.57 19.08 14.54
C GLU A 554 -9.53 18.33 15.37
N ASN A 555 -10.00 17.33 16.14
CA ASN A 555 -9.12 16.39 16.82
C ASN A 555 -8.22 15.68 15.79
N PRO A 556 -6.88 15.65 15.99
CA PRO A 556 -5.96 14.92 15.12
C PRO A 556 -6.36 13.47 14.80
N SER A 557 -7.08 12.78 15.70
CA SER A 557 -7.59 11.43 15.46
C SER A 557 -8.41 11.32 14.17
N LYS A 558 -9.25 12.32 13.86
CA LYS A 558 -10.05 12.37 12.63
C LYS A 558 -9.19 12.20 11.38
N TRP A 559 -8.05 12.90 11.33
CA TRP A 559 -7.15 12.90 10.18
C TRP A 559 -6.29 11.65 10.11
N VAL A 560 -5.96 11.04 11.25
CA VAL A 560 -5.34 9.71 11.29
C VAL A 560 -6.28 8.68 10.69
N LEU A 561 -7.53 8.61 11.16
CA LEU A 561 -8.53 7.66 10.65
C LEU A 561 -8.85 7.90 9.16
N ALA A 562 -8.93 9.16 8.71
CA ALA A 562 -9.13 9.49 7.31
C ALA A 562 -7.92 9.17 6.41
N GLY A 563 -6.79 8.76 7.01
CA GLY A 563 -5.55 8.44 6.30
C GLY A 563 -4.97 9.66 5.59
N VAL A 564 -5.02 10.84 6.23
CA VAL A 564 -4.55 12.09 5.62
C VAL A 564 -3.03 12.07 5.46
N ALA A 565 -2.55 12.43 4.28
CA ALA A 565 -1.12 12.54 4.01
C ALA A 565 -0.84 13.66 2.99
N LEU A 566 0.41 14.12 2.98
CA LEU A 566 0.94 14.92 1.88
C LEU A 566 1.69 14.01 0.91
N LEU A 567 1.54 14.28 -0.38
CA LEU A 567 2.17 13.57 -1.48
C LEU A 567 2.99 14.55 -2.30
N LEU A 568 4.22 14.18 -2.65
CA LEU A 568 5.05 14.98 -3.56
C LEU A 568 4.66 14.74 -5.03
N GLN A 569 4.19 13.54 -5.34
CA GLN A 569 3.74 13.12 -6.68
C GLN A 569 2.48 12.26 -6.54
N VAL A 570 1.55 12.42 -7.49
CA VAL A 570 0.23 11.78 -7.52
C VAL A 570 0.05 10.85 -8.70
#